data_AF-A0A6P2FDJ4-F1
#
_entry.id   AF-A0A6P2FDJ4-F1
#
_cell.length_a   1.000
_cell.length_b   1.000
_cell.length_c   1.000
_cell.angle_alpha   90.00
_cell.angle_beta   90.00
_cell.angle_gamma   90.00
#
_symmetry.space_group_name_H-M   'P 1'
#
loop_
_entity.id
_entity.type
_entity.pdbx_description
1 polymer ?
#
loop_
_entity_poly.entity_id
_entity_poly.type
_entity_poly.pdbx_seq_one_letter_code
_entity_poly.pdbx_strand_id
1 'polypeptide(L)'
;MAQTVGRIASDPAVNAGSVMQSFGNHLGEDVSLMSMIEAIQGATKRVKDGDLSDLEGMLVSQATALQTIFTNLARRAQAQQYQRNLEAFLGLALKAQAQSRATITALVDLKYPRQVAFVKQANISNGPQQVNNRGFETNTRAGAHAAESQIPQIKELEAGDDQWLDTRATGSAVGASPHLEAMGKSHRPKNARR
;
A
#
# COMPACT_ATOMS: atom_id res chain seq x y z
N MET A 1 -33.30 -1.72 3.15
CA MET A 1 -32.70 -2.88 2.45
C MET A 1 -31.37 -2.54 1.76
N ALA A 2 -31.26 -1.44 0.99
CA ALA A 2 -30.01 -1.07 0.30
C ALA A 2 -28.79 -0.86 1.23
N GLN A 3 -28.97 -0.25 2.40
CA GLN A 3 -27.89 -0.07 3.39
C GLN A 3 -27.40 -1.40 3.99
N THR A 4 -28.30 -2.37 4.17
CA THR A 4 -27.96 -3.71 4.68
C THR A 4 -27.16 -4.51 3.65
N VAL A 5 -27.53 -4.42 2.38
CA VAL A 5 -26.80 -5.03 1.26
C VAL A 5 -25.42 -4.39 1.09
N GLY A 6 -25.32 -3.05 1.18
CA GLY A 6 -24.04 -2.34 1.13
C GLY A 6 -23.09 -2.75 2.26
N ARG A 7 -23.62 -2.94 3.47
CA ARG A 7 -22.82 -3.36 4.63
C ARG A 7 -22.29 -4.79 4.52
N ILE A 8 -23.09 -5.70 3.95
CA ILE A 8 -22.67 -7.09 3.65
C ILE A 8 -21.64 -7.10 2.52
N ALA A 9 -21.83 -6.29 1.47
CA ALA A 9 -20.87 -6.18 0.36
C ALA A 9 -19.54 -5.53 0.79
N SER A 10 -19.55 -4.70 1.84
CA SER A 10 -18.33 -4.13 2.43
C SER A 10 -17.67 -5.02 3.48
N ASP A 11 -18.28 -6.15 3.85
CA ASP A 11 -17.72 -7.02 4.87
C ASP A 11 -16.42 -7.67 4.36
N PRO A 12 -15.28 -7.50 5.05
CA PRO A 12 -14.00 -8.04 4.60
C PRO A 12 -14.01 -9.56 4.42
N ALA A 13 -14.77 -10.30 5.23
CA ALA A 13 -14.84 -11.75 5.13
C ALA A 13 -15.68 -12.20 3.94
N VAL A 14 -16.75 -11.48 3.61
CA VAL A 14 -17.57 -11.76 2.41
C VAL A 14 -16.74 -11.53 1.14
N ASN A 15 -16.00 -10.42 1.08
CA ASN A 15 -15.14 -10.12 -0.07
C ASN A 15 -14.00 -11.12 -0.21
N ALA A 16 -13.29 -11.44 0.88
CA ALA A 16 -12.22 -12.43 0.86
C ALA A 16 -12.75 -13.83 0.51
N GLY A 17 -13.92 -14.22 1.03
CA GLY A 17 -14.57 -15.49 0.71
C GLY A 17 -14.93 -15.62 -0.77
N SER A 18 -15.45 -14.56 -1.40
CA SER A 18 -15.75 -14.55 -2.83
C SER A 18 -14.50 -14.71 -3.71
N VAL A 19 -13.40 -14.06 -3.33
CA VAL A 19 -12.11 -14.23 -4.01
C VAL A 19 -11.57 -15.65 -3.81
N MET A 20 -11.62 -16.18 -2.59
CA MET A 20 -11.22 -17.55 -2.28
C MET A 20 -12.03 -18.57 -3.10
N GLN A 21 -13.33 -18.35 -3.28
CA GLN A 21 -14.16 -19.20 -4.12
C GLN A 21 -13.73 -19.13 -5.60
N SER A 22 -13.46 -17.93 -6.11
CA SER A 22 -13.09 -17.73 -7.52
C SER A 22 -11.73 -18.36 -7.89
N PHE A 23 -10.76 -18.36 -6.96
CA PHE A 23 -9.43 -18.92 -7.18
C PHE A 23 -9.24 -20.32 -6.56
N GLY A 24 -10.23 -20.79 -5.79
CA GLY A 24 -10.20 -22.01 -4.99
C GLY A 24 -10.68 -23.27 -5.70
N ASN A 25 -10.94 -23.23 -7.01
CA ASN A 25 -11.45 -24.38 -7.79
C ASN A 25 -10.59 -25.66 -7.69
N HIS A 26 -9.35 -25.55 -7.21
CA HIS A 26 -8.43 -26.66 -6.97
C HIS A 26 -8.55 -27.29 -5.58
N LEU A 27 -9.36 -26.72 -4.68
CA LEU A 27 -9.52 -27.14 -3.28
C LEU A 27 -10.65 -28.16 -3.05
N GLY A 28 -11.35 -28.55 -4.13
CA GLY A 28 -12.48 -29.49 -4.12
C GLY A 28 -13.83 -28.81 -4.31
N GLU A 29 -14.78 -29.51 -4.94
CA GLU A 29 -16.13 -28.99 -5.24
C GLU A 29 -16.98 -28.75 -3.98
N ASP A 30 -16.60 -29.32 -2.84
CA ASP A 30 -17.37 -29.31 -1.60
C ASP A 30 -17.13 -28.07 -0.70
N VAL A 31 -16.26 -27.14 -1.09
CA VAL A 31 -15.98 -25.96 -0.26
C VAL A 31 -17.02 -24.87 -0.51
N SER A 32 -18.00 -24.77 0.40
CA SER A 32 -19.03 -23.74 0.34
C SER A 32 -18.47 -22.31 0.57
N LEU A 33 -19.06 -21.30 -0.06
CA LEU A 33 -18.72 -19.90 0.19
C LEU A 33 -18.90 -19.53 1.67
N MET A 34 -19.96 -20.03 2.32
CA MET A 34 -20.24 -19.72 3.73
C MET A 34 -19.16 -20.26 4.66
N SER A 35 -18.66 -21.48 4.43
CA SER A 35 -17.57 -22.03 5.24
C SER A 35 -16.26 -21.25 5.06
N MET A 36 -15.99 -20.69 3.87
CA MET A 36 -14.85 -19.78 3.66
C MET A 36 -15.01 -18.49 4.46
N ILE A 37 -16.20 -17.88 4.43
CA ILE A 37 -16.51 -16.65 5.18
C ILE A 37 -16.36 -16.90 6.68
N GLU A 38 -16.91 -18.00 7.20
CA GLU A 38 -16.80 -18.39 8.62
C GLU A 38 -15.33 -18.61 9.02
N ALA A 39 -14.54 -19.27 8.19
CA ALA A 39 -13.11 -19.46 8.43
C ALA A 39 -12.34 -18.12 8.52
N ILE A 40 -12.62 -17.18 7.60
CA ILE A 40 -12.00 -15.84 7.61
C ILE A 40 -12.43 -15.05 8.84
N GLN A 41 -13.71 -15.10 9.22
CA GLN A 41 -14.19 -14.45 10.43
C GLN A 41 -13.53 -15.03 11.68
N GLY A 42 -13.36 -16.36 11.74
CA GLY A 42 -12.66 -17.05 12.83
C GLY A 42 -11.19 -16.64 12.93
N ALA A 43 -10.46 -16.63 11.82
CA ALA A 43 -9.07 -16.15 11.77
C ALA A 43 -8.96 -14.68 12.19
N THR A 44 -9.86 -13.83 11.69
CA THR A 44 -9.91 -12.40 12.06
C THR A 44 -10.16 -12.21 13.55
N LYS A 45 -11.02 -13.05 14.15
CA LYS A 45 -11.28 -13.01 15.59
C LYS A 45 -10.03 -13.39 16.38
N ARG A 46 -9.35 -14.48 16.03
CA ARG A 46 -8.09 -14.89 16.70
C ARG A 46 -7.02 -13.81 16.66
N VAL A 47 -6.85 -13.15 15.50
CA VAL A 47 -5.93 -12.02 15.36
C VAL A 47 -6.32 -10.85 16.27
N LYS A 48 -7.62 -10.54 16.39
CA LYS A 48 -8.10 -9.51 17.33
C LYS A 48 -7.87 -9.88 18.78
N ASP A 49 -7.92 -11.17 19.10
CA ASP A 49 -7.66 -11.71 20.44
C ASP A 49 -6.14 -11.83 20.73
N GLY A 50 -5.28 -11.46 19.78
CA GLY A 50 -3.82 -11.45 19.91
C GLY A 50 -3.13 -12.76 19.53
N ASP A 51 -3.87 -13.77 19.07
CA ASP A 51 -3.32 -15.00 18.53
C ASP A 51 -2.96 -14.83 17.05
N LEU A 52 -1.66 -14.83 16.77
CA LEU A 52 -1.09 -14.65 15.44
C LEU A 52 -0.63 -15.96 14.80
N SER A 53 -0.87 -17.12 15.45
CA SER A 53 -0.31 -18.41 15.04
C SER A 53 -0.65 -18.77 13.59
N ASP A 54 -1.87 -18.48 13.13
CA ASP A 54 -2.28 -18.74 11.75
C ASP A 54 -1.54 -17.84 10.75
N LEU A 55 -1.32 -16.57 11.10
CA LEU A 55 -0.60 -15.63 10.25
C LEU A 55 0.89 -16.00 10.19
N GLU A 56 1.46 -16.44 11.30
CA GLU A 56 2.84 -16.95 11.36
C GLU A 56 2.98 -18.19 10.46
N GLY A 57 2.09 -19.17 10.60
CA GLY A 57 2.09 -20.37 9.75
C GLY A 57 1.88 -20.05 8.27
N MET A 58 1.00 -19.10 7.96
CA MET A 58 0.78 -18.62 6.58
C MET A 58 2.03 -17.96 6.01
N LEU A 59 2.70 -17.06 6.75
CA LEU A 59 3.91 -16.38 6.26
C LEU A 59 5.08 -17.34 6.10
N VAL A 60 5.25 -18.29 7.02
CA VAL A 60 6.28 -19.35 6.93
C VAL A 60 6.05 -20.24 5.71
N SER A 61 4.81 -20.68 5.48
CA SER A 61 4.48 -21.53 4.32
C SER A 61 4.66 -20.77 3.00
N GLN A 62 4.24 -19.49 2.92
CA GLN A 62 4.48 -18.64 1.75
C GLN A 62 5.97 -18.40 1.49
N ALA A 63 6.75 -18.08 2.53
CA ALA A 63 8.20 -17.90 2.39
C ALA A 63 8.88 -19.16 1.84
N THR A 64 8.47 -20.32 2.36
CA THR A 64 8.99 -21.64 1.95
C THR A 64 8.62 -21.96 0.51
N ALA A 65 7.36 -21.76 0.10
CA ALA A 65 6.92 -21.97 -1.27
C ALA A 65 7.67 -21.07 -2.26
N LEU A 66 7.84 -19.79 -1.93
CA LEU A 66 8.62 -18.85 -2.75
C LEU A 66 10.09 -19.25 -2.87
N GLN A 67 10.69 -19.75 -1.78
CA GLN A 67 12.05 -20.28 -1.80
C GLN A 67 12.15 -21.51 -2.71
N THR A 68 11.16 -22.42 -2.68
CA THR A 68 11.09 -23.56 -3.59
C THR A 68 10.98 -23.12 -5.05
N ILE A 69 10.15 -22.10 -5.34
CA ILE A 69 10.01 -21.52 -6.68
C ILE A 69 11.34 -20.94 -7.15
N PHE A 70 12.04 -20.16 -6.30
CA PHE A 70 13.38 -19.65 -6.60
C PHE A 70 14.33 -20.80 -6.97
N THR A 71 14.45 -21.82 -6.12
CA THR A 71 15.37 -22.94 -6.36
C THR A 71 15.04 -23.67 -7.66
N ASN A 72 13.76 -23.86 -7.97
CA ASN A 72 13.32 -24.51 -9.20
C ASN A 72 13.67 -23.67 -10.44
N LEU A 73 13.38 -22.36 -10.42
CA LEU A 73 13.64 -21.44 -11.52
C LEU A 73 15.13 -21.22 -11.74
N ALA A 74 15.93 -21.10 -10.68
CA ALA A 74 17.38 -20.99 -10.77
C ALA A 74 18.01 -22.22 -11.43
N ARG A 75 17.55 -23.43 -11.05
CA ARG A 75 17.97 -24.68 -11.70
C ARG A 75 17.58 -24.71 -13.18
N ARG A 76 16.36 -24.26 -13.53
CA ARG A 76 15.91 -24.18 -14.94
C ARG A 76 16.75 -23.18 -15.73
N ALA A 77 17.10 -22.03 -15.14
CA ALA A 77 17.92 -21.01 -15.77
C ALA A 77 19.34 -21.54 -16.09
N GLN A 78 19.96 -22.28 -15.17
CA GLN A 78 21.28 -22.88 -15.38
C GLN A 78 21.31 -23.89 -16.53
N ALA A 79 20.19 -24.57 -16.79
CA ALA A 79 20.07 -25.51 -17.90
C ALA A 79 19.74 -24.84 -19.26
N GLN A 80 19.55 -23.52 -19.32
CA GLN A 80 19.22 -22.83 -20.58
C GLN A 80 20.46 -22.57 -21.42
N GLN A 81 20.35 -22.85 -22.72
CA GLN A 81 21.38 -22.53 -23.72
C GLN A 81 21.17 -21.15 -24.35
N TYR A 82 19.91 -20.68 -24.39
CA TYR A 82 19.55 -19.40 -24.98
C TYR A 82 19.45 -18.30 -23.92
N GLN A 83 20.16 -17.20 -24.14
CA GLN A 83 20.23 -16.06 -23.23
C GLN A 83 18.86 -15.53 -22.81
N ARG A 84 17.91 -15.41 -23.76
CA ARG A 84 16.55 -14.92 -23.47
C ARG A 84 15.82 -15.76 -22.42
N ASN A 85 15.95 -17.09 -22.48
CA ASN A 85 15.31 -17.99 -21.53
C ASN A 85 16.03 -17.97 -20.18
N LEU A 86 17.36 -17.87 -20.20
CA LEU A 86 18.17 -17.69 -18.99
C LEU A 86 17.74 -16.44 -18.24
N GLU A 87 17.68 -15.29 -18.92
CA GLU A 87 17.27 -14.01 -18.33
C GLU A 87 15.84 -14.06 -17.80
N ALA A 88 14.91 -14.69 -18.53
CA ALA A 88 13.52 -14.83 -18.09
C ALA A 88 13.41 -15.66 -16.81
N PHE A 89 14.01 -16.85 -16.76
CA PHE A 89 13.93 -17.72 -15.58
C PHE A 89 14.73 -17.16 -14.40
N LEU A 90 15.93 -16.63 -14.64
CA LEU A 90 16.75 -16.03 -13.58
C LEU A 90 16.07 -14.77 -13.02
N GLY A 91 15.48 -13.94 -13.87
CA GLY A 91 14.72 -12.76 -13.45
C GLY A 91 13.52 -13.12 -12.57
N LEU A 92 12.75 -14.16 -12.93
CA LEU A 92 11.66 -14.65 -12.10
C LEU A 92 12.16 -15.29 -10.80
N ALA A 93 13.30 -16.00 -10.82
CA ALA A 93 13.91 -16.57 -9.63
C ALA A 93 14.28 -15.47 -8.62
N LEU A 94 15.02 -14.44 -9.06
CA LEU A 94 15.44 -13.33 -8.19
C LEU A 94 14.24 -12.56 -7.61
N LYS A 95 13.14 -12.44 -8.36
CA LYS A 95 11.87 -11.91 -7.83
C LYS A 95 11.30 -12.81 -6.73
N ALA A 96 11.24 -14.13 -6.95
CA ALA A 96 10.75 -15.07 -5.93
C ALA A 96 11.60 -15.03 -4.65
N GLN A 97 12.94 -14.94 -4.78
CA GLN A 97 13.86 -14.75 -3.66
C GLN A 97 13.56 -13.46 -2.89
N ALA A 98 13.42 -12.33 -3.61
CA ALA A 98 13.12 -11.04 -2.99
C ALA A 98 11.79 -11.06 -2.22
N GLN A 99 10.77 -11.71 -2.77
CA GLN A 99 9.48 -11.87 -2.10
C GLN A 99 9.57 -12.81 -0.89
N SER A 100 10.32 -13.91 -0.95
CA SER A 100 10.56 -14.79 0.21
C SER A 100 11.24 -14.05 1.36
N ARG A 101 12.23 -13.20 1.06
CA ARG A 101 12.85 -12.33 2.08
C ARG A 101 11.86 -11.31 2.64
N ALA A 102 10.99 -10.76 1.81
CA ALA A 102 9.97 -9.80 2.23
C ALA A 102 8.95 -10.45 3.19
N THR A 103 8.51 -11.68 2.92
CA THR A 103 7.59 -12.40 3.83
C THR A 103 8.25 -12.77 5.15
N ILE A 104 9.53 -13.16 5.15
CA ILE A 104 10.31 -13.37 6.39
C ILE A 104 10.44 -12.06 7.17
N THR A 105 10.68 -10.95 6.48
CA THR A 105 10.76 -9.62 7.14
C THR A 105 9.42 -9.27 7.78
N ALA A 106 8.31 -9.49 7.08
CA ALA A 106 6.97 -9.28 7.63
C ALA A 106 6.70 -10.15 8.88
N LEU A 107 7.16 -11.40 8.89
CA LEU A 107 7.05 -12.28 10.05
C LEU A 107 7.88 -11.76 11.24
N VAL A 108 9.10 -11.29 11.00
CA VAL A 108 9.96 -10.72 12.04
C VAL A 108 9.35 -9.43 12.60
N ASP A 109 8.88 -8.54 11.72
CA ASP A 109 8.22 -7.28 12.12
C ASP A 109 6.92 -7.55 12.90
N LEU A 110 6.18 -8.62 12.56
CA LEU A 110 4.99 -9.06 13.28
C LEU A 110 5.33 -9.53 14.69
N LYS A 111 6.41 -10.31 14.85
CA LYS A 111 6.82 -10.89 16.15
C LYS A 111 7.56 -9.90 17.06
N TYR A 112 8.28 -8.96 16.45
CA TYR A 112 9.10 -7.97 17.15
C TYR A 112 8.80 -6.57 16.61
N PRO A 113 7.63 -6.01 16.94
CA PRO A 113 7.26 -4.68 16.48
C PRO A 113 8.30 -3.68 16.97
N ARG A 114 8.94 -2.97 16.03
CA ARG A 114 9.92 -1.93 16.35
C ARG A 114 9.20 -0.85 17.13
N GLN A 115 9.47 -0.77 18.44
CA GLN A 115 9.03 0.35 19.25
C GLN A 115 9.79 1.57 18.73
N VAL A 116 9.12 2.39 17.93
CA VAL A 116 9.62 3.73 17.60
C VAL A 116 9.52 4.50 18.90
N ALA A 117 10.59 4.46 19.70
CA ALA A 117 10.78 5.39 20.77
C ALA A 117 10.79 6.77 20.11
N PHE A 118 9.67 7.47 20.19
CA PHE A 118 9.62 8.90 19.97
C PHE A 118 10.46 9.50 21.08
N VAL A 119 11.78 9.53 20.87
CA VAL A 119 12.66 10.42 21.61
C VAL A 119 12.22 11.80 21.16
N LYS A 120 11.22 12.36 21.86
CA LYS A 120 11.06 13.80 21.91
C LYS A 120 12.42 14.30 22.32
N GLN A 121 13.21 14.78 21.36
CA GLN A 121 14.31 15.67 21.68
C GLN A 121 13.66 16.85 22.39
N ALA A 122 13.64 16.78 23.71
CA ALA A 122 13.38 17.95 24.53
C ALA A 122 14.59 18.84 24.27
N ASN A 123 14.44 19.75 23.31
CA ASN A 123 15.36 20.85 23.13
C ASN A 123 15.13 21.78 24.34
N ILE A 124 15.66 21.37 25.49
CA ILE A 124 15.60 22.14 26.73
C ILE A 124 16.59 23.28 26.56
N SER A 125 16.12 24.35 25.92
CA SER A 125 16.84 25.62 25.88
C SER A 125 16.57 26.35 27.19
N ASN A 126 17.37 26.06 28.22
CA ASN A 126 17.34 26.75 29.51
C ASN A 126 18.14 28.07 29.46
N GLY A 127 17.95 28.87 28.41
CA GLY A 127 18.55 30.20 28.31
C GLY A 127 18.59 30.76 26.89
N PRO A 128 18.79 32.07 26.72
CA PRO A 128 18.94 32.68 25.40
C PRO A 128 20.19 32.12 24.70
N GLN A 129 19.96 31.20 23.77
CA GLN A 129 21.01 30.58 22.97
C GLN A 129 21.42 31.57 21.87
N GLN A 130 22.45 32.38 22.15
CA GLN A 130 23.04 33.26 21.15
C GLN A 130 23.89 32.44 20.19
N VAL A 131 23.44 32.27 18.95
CA VAL A 131 24.25 31.75 17.85
C VAL A 131 25.17 32.87 17.35
N ASN A 132 26.44 32.83 17.77
CA ASN A 132 27.44 33.81 17.33
C ASN A 132 28.11 33.29 16.05
N ASN A 133 27.45 33.40 14.90
CA ASN A 133 28.07 33.08 13.63
C ASN A 133 28.90 34.29 13.15
N ARG A 134 29.99 34.57 13.87
CA ARG A 134 30.97 35.57 13.47
C ARG A 134 31.95 34.93 12.48
N GLY A 135 31.96 35.47 11.27
CA GLY A 135 32.66 34.91 10.12
C GLY A 135 34.15 34.67 10.33
N PHE A 136 34.63 33.61 9.67
CA PHE A 136 36.00 33.47 9.24
C PHE A 136 35.98 33.13 7.75
N GLU A 137 36.14 34.16 6.93
CA GLU A 137 36.69 34.00 5.59
C GLU A 137 38.22 33.99 5.73
N THR A 138 38.88 32.90 5.31
CA THR A 138 40.13 32.91 4.51
C THR A 138 40.59 31.48 4.20
N ASN A 139 40.26 31.03 2.99
CA ASN A 139 41.16 30.50 1.96
C ASN A 139 42.41 29.67 2.37
N THR A 140 42.38 28.34 2.17
CA THR A 140 43.54 27.56 1.72
C THR A 140 43.11 26.33 0.91
N ARG A 141 43.83 26.11 -0.19
CA ARG A 141 43.55 25.18 -1.30
C ARG A 141 43.93 23.71 -0.99
N ALA A 142 43.32 22.83 -1.79
CA ALA A 142 43.78 21.51 -2.27
C ALA A 142 43.24 20.23 -1.60
N GLY A 143 42.60 19.36 -2.41
CA GLY A 143 42.58 17.91 -2.16
C GLY A 143 41.28 17.16 -2.46
N ALA A 144 41.15 16.64 -3.69
CA ALA A 144 40.54 15.36 -4.08
C ALA A 144 39.01 15.10 -3.92
N HIS A 145 38.41 14.84 -5.08
CA HIS A 145 37.09 14.31 -5.44
C HIS A 145 36.48 13.19 -4.55
N ALA A 146 35.17 13.32 -4.28
CA ALA A 146 34.19 12.26 -4.49
C ALA A 146 32.79 12.89 -4.59
N ALA A 147 32.10 12.62 -5.70
CA ALA A 147 30.82 13.21 -6.05
C ALA A 147 29.70 12.67 -5.15
N GLU A 148 29.12 13.53 -4.32
CA GLU A 148 27.90 13.22 -3.57
C GLU A 148 26.71 13.82 -4.33
N SER A 149 25.91 12.93 -4.90
CA SER A 149 24.68 13.24 -5.63
C SER A 149 23.68 13.85 -4.64
N GLN A 150 23.59 15.17 -4.62
CA GLN A 150 22.61 15.89 -3.82
C GLN A 150 21.22 15.63 -4.41
N ILE A 151 20.44 14.83 -3.70
CA ILE A 151 19.00 14.71 -3.88
C ILE A 151 18.43 16.13 -3.76
N PRO A 152 17.78 16.71 -4.79
CA PRO A 152 17.16 18.00 -4.63
C PRO A 152 16.07 17.89 -3.57
N GLN A 153 16.27 18.63 -2.49
CA GLN A 153 15.30 18.89 -1.44
C GLN A 153 13.98 19.32 -2.09
N ILE A 154 12.88 18.71 -1.65
CA ILE A 154 11.52 19.00 -2.11
C ILE A 154 11.28 20.50 -1.88
N LYS A 155 11.32 21.30 -2.95
CA LYS A 155 10.90 22.70 -2.91
C LYS A 155 9.40 22.71 -2.69
N GLU A 156 9.00 23.14 -1.50
CA GLU A 156 7.65 23.64 -1.25
C GLU A 156 7.33 24.70 -2.30
N LEU A 157 6.18 24.50 -2.95
CA LEU A 157 5.68 25.33 -4.02
C LEU A 157 5.02 26.55 -3.39
N GLU A 158 5.81 27.53 -2.93
CA GLU A 158 5.29 28.86 -2.64
C GLU A 158 5.01 29.57 -3.98
N ALA A 159 3.90 29.18 -4.60
CA ALA A 159 3.21 30.02 -5.56
C ALA A 159 2.54 31.14 -4.75
N GLY A 160 3.01 32.36 -4.95
CA GLY A 160 2.40 33.54 -4.37
C GLY A 160 0.92 33.62 -4.72
N ASP A 161 0.13 33.98 -3.71
CA ASP A 161 -0.84 35.06 -3.80
C ASP A 161 -1.30 35.38 -2.36
N ASP A 162 -1.01 36.62 -1.95
CA ASP A 162 -1.38 37.19 -0.67
C ASP A 162 -2.90 37.32 -0.53
N GLN A 163 -3.56 36.25 -0.11
CA GLN A 163 -4.91 36.36 0.42
C GLN A 163 -5.18 35.32 1.51
N TRP A 164 -4.85 35.72 2.74
CA TRP A 164 -5.36 35.07 3.94
C TRP A 164 -6.89 35.16 3.93
N LEU A 165 -7.55 34.04 3.61
CA LEU A 165 -9.00 33.91 3.76
C LEU A 165 -9.33 33.87 5.26
N ASP A 166 -9.68 35.03 5.81
CA ASP A 166 -10.29 35.15 7.14
C ASP A 166 -11.62 34.37 7.15
N THR A 167 -11.72 33.38 8.04
CA THR A 167 -12.85 32.43 8.12
C THR A 167 -13.96 32.89 9.07
N ARG A 168 -14.05 34.18 9.40
CA ARG A 168 -15.08 34.72 10.32
C ARG A 168 -16.18 35.58 9.68
N ALA A 169 -16.50 35.38 8.41
CA ALA A 169 -17.70 36.00 7.81
C ALA A 169 -18.92 35.06 7.85
N THR A 170 -20.01 35.51 8.46
CA THR A 170 -21.31 34.80 8.50
C THR A 170 -21.88 34.66 7.09
N GLY A 171 -22.04 33.43 6.61
CA GLY A 171 -22.58 33.14 5.28
C GLY A 171 -24.06 33.53 5.15
N SER A 172 -24.40 34.23 4.07
CA SER A 172 -25.77 34.63 3.74
C SER A 172 -26.57 33.43 3.22
N ALA A 173 -27.83 33.30 3.64
CA ALA A 173 -28.71 32.20 3.25
C ALA A 173 -29.00 32.23 1.74
N VAL A 174 -28.66 31.16 1.03
CA VAL A 174 -28.99 30.99 -0.40
C VAL A 174 -30.45 30.58 -0.54
N GLY A 175 -31.18 31.34 -1.37
CA GLY A 175 -32.61 31.22 -1.62
C GLY A 175 -33.03 29.90 -2.29
N ALA A 176 -34.28 29.52 -2.02
CA ALA A 176 -34.92 28.30 -2.47
C ALA A 176 -34.98 28.18 -4.01
N SER A 177 -34.72 26.96 -4.50
CA SER A 177 -34.75 26.57 -5.91
C SER A 177 -36.10 26.86 -6.56
N PRO A 178 -36.14 27.52 -7.74
CA PRO A 178 -37.37 27.68 -8.52
C PRO A 178 -37.74 26.38 -9.24
N HIS A 179 -39.04 26.08 -9.21
CA HIS A 179 -39.70 24.96 -9.87
C HIS A 179 -39.82 25.23 -11.38
N LEU A 180 -39.23 24.40 -12.25
CA LEU A 180 -39.44 24.38 -13.71
C LEU A 180 -39.43 22.90 -14.17
N GLU A 181 -40.59 22.28 -14.37
CA GLU A 181 -41.38 22.15 -15.62
C GLU A 181 -40.83 21.12 -16.63
N ALA A 182 -41.69 20.16 -16.98
CA ALA A 182 -41.36 18.95 -17.72
C ALA A 182 -41.20 19.20 -19.22
N MET A 183 -40.07 18.77 -19.80
CA MET A 183 -39.83 18.79 -21.24
C MET A 183 -39.90 17.39 -21.84
N GLY A 184 -40.58 17.32 -22.98
CA GLY A 184 -41.16 16.13 -23.59
C GLY A 184 -40.18 15.13 -24.23
N LYS A 185 -40.78 14.01 -24.64
CA LYS A 185 -40.13 12.80 -25.18
C LYS A 185 -39.29 13.10 -26.43
N SER A 186 -37.99 12.88 -26.35
CA SER A 186 -37.12 12.85 -27.52
C SER A 186 -37.16 11.50 -28.25
N HIS A 187 -37.30 11.63 -29.57
CA HIS A 187 -37.52 10.61 -30.59
C HIS A 187 -36.37 9.58 -30.71
N ARG A 188 -36.72 8.29 -30.75
CA ARG A 188 -35.83 7.17 -31.07
C ARG A 188 -35.67 7.03 -32.60
N PRO A 189 -34.45 6.96 -33.17
CA PRO A 189 -34.29 6.64 -34.58
C PRO A 189 -34.46 5.14 -34.85
N LYS A 190 -35.22 4.83 -35.92
CA LYS A 190 -35.33 3.49 -36.53
C LYS A 190 -34.05 3.23 -37.33
N ASN A 191 -33.37 2.12 -37.06
CA ASN A 191 -32.44 1.55 -38.04
C ASN A 191 -32.72 0.06 -38.19
N ALA A 192 -33.36 -0.28 -39.31
CA ALA A 192 -33.52 -1.64 -39.81
C ALA A 192 -32.61 -1.77 -41.03
N ARG A 193 -31.58 -2.63 -40.93
CA ARG A 193 -30.88 -3.15 -42.10
C ARG A 193 -30.55 -4.63 -41.86
N ARG A 194 -31.24 -5.44 -42.67
CA ARG A 194 -31.02 -6.81 -43.15
C ARG A 194 -30.40 -7.82 -42.19
#